data_AF-A0A7K7RGW0-F1
#
_entry.id   AF-A0A7K7RGW0-F1
#
_cell.length_a   1.000
_cell.length_b   1.000
_cell.length_c   1.000
_cell.angle_alpha   90.00
_cell.angle_beta   90.00
_cell.angle_gamma   90.00
#
_symmetry.space_group_name_H-M   'P 1'
#
loop_
_entity.id
_entity.type
_entity.pdbx_description
1 polymer ?
#
loop_
_entity_poly.entity_id
_entity_poly.type
_entity_poly.pdbx_seq_one_letter_code
_entity_poly.pdbx_strand_id
1 'polypeptide(L)'
;PQQSLQEALSMLGSDDWELKKKGLFNIPRLAESHPEVLLCRLREICLAATSEVTNLRSKVSCSAIVTLGELFAILKKDMDSEADEVAAVLLPMVWNSPEFIQKAACQSLGMMVENVTPARAMTVLMDRGVKSRYIQVRKCAAELLLSLMEKMGVTKLAGTPRAERLAQVAGTLAQDCHKDTRHYGQEMVKMLLDNQKFKKLLEQSLSPHDL
;
A
#
# COMPACT_ATOMS: atom_id res chain seq x y z
N PRO A 1 -2.94 9.92 -27.87
CA PRO A 1 -2.88 9.27 -26.54
C PRO A 1 -4.24 9.28 -25.81
N GLN A 2 -5.01 10.37 -25.89
CA GLN A 2 -6.35 10.50 -25.29
C GLN A 2 -7.34 9.46 -25.82
N GLN A 3 -7.37 9.26 -27.15
CA GLN A 3 -8.22 8.23 -27.77
C GLN A 3 -7.79 6.83 -27.32
N SER A 4 -6.49 6.53 -27.29
CA SER A 4 -5.98 5.24 -26.82
C SER A 4 -6.31 4.97 -25.35
N LEU A 5 -6.31 6.00 -24.51
CA LEU A 5 -6.77 5.90 -23.12
C LEU A 5 -8.28 5.63 -23.06
N GLN A 6 -9.08 6.34 -23.86
CA GLN A 6 -10.52 6.09 -23.94
C GLN A 6 -10.84 4.67 -24.42
N GLU A 7 -10.10 4.17 -25.41
CA GLU A 7 -10.20 2.80 -25.89
C GLU A 7 -9.83 1.81 -24.77
N ALA A 8 -8.72 2.02 -24.05
CA ALA A 8 -8.34 1.17 -22.93
C ALA A 8 -9.43 1.13 -21.84
N LEU A 9 -9.99 2.28 -21.46
CA LEU A 9 -11.09 2.36 -20.49
C LEU A 9 -12.36 1.67 -21.00
N SER A 10 -12.68 1.81 -22.29
CA SER A 10 -13.82 1.09 -22.90
C SER A 10 -13.63 -0.43 -22.85
N MET A 11 -12.39 -0.92 -23.00
CA MET A 11 -12.08 -2.34 -22.87
C MET A 11 -12.26 -2.85 -21.43
N LEU A 12 -11.96 -2.04 -20.40
CA LEU A 12 -12.23 -2.38 -19.00
C LEU A 12 -13.74 -2.49 -18.71
N GLY A 13 -14.56 -1.69 -19.40
CA GLY A 13 -16.02 -1.72 -19.30
C GLY A 13 -16.71 -2.88 -20.02
N SER A 14 -15.97 -3.71 -20.77
CA SER A 14 -16.52 -4.84 -21.53
C SER A 14 -16.77 -6.07 -20.65
N ASP A 15 -17.78 -6.90 -20.95
CA ASP A 15 -17.96 -8.20 -20.31
C ASP A 15 -16.92 -9.25 -20.74
N ASP A 16 -16.22 -8.98 -21.85
CA ASP A 16 -15.13 -9.81 -22.36
C ASP A 16 -13.85 -9.61 -21.53
N TRP A 17 -13.47 -10.68 -20.83
CA TRP A 17 -12.29 -10.69 -19.98
C TRP A 17 -10.97 -10.52 -20.72
N GLU A 18 -10.90 -10.90 -21.99
CA GLU A 18 -9.71 -10.70 -22.82
C GLU A 18 -9.52 -9.23 -23.14
N LEU A 19 -10.63 -8.53 -23.45
CA LEU A 19 -10.62 -7.08 -23.63
C LEU A 19 -10.23 -6.39 -22.32
N LYS A 20 -10.82 -6.76 -21.17
CA LYS A 20 -10.42 -6.18 -19.88
C LYS A 20 -8.91 -6.30 -19.63
N LYS A 21 -8.35 -7.49 -19.83
CA LYS A 21 -6.90 -7.70 -19.71
C LYS A 21 -6.09 -6.84 -20.68
N LYS A 22 -6.54 -6.72 -21.94
CA LYS A 22 -5.87 -5.88 -22.93
C LYS A 22 -5.87 -4.41 -22.53
N GLY A 23 -6.98 -3.89 -22.01
CA GLY A 23 -7.07 -2.54 -21.49
C GLY A 23 -6.14 -2.32 -20.28
N LEU A 24 -6.17 -3.23 -19.30
CA LEU A 24 -5.32 -3.18 -18.11
C LEU A 24 -3.82 -3.18 -18.47
N PHE A 25 -3.44 -3.98 -19.45
CA PHE A 25 -2.08 -4.06 -19.96
C PHE A 25 -1.61 -2.79 -20.70
N ASN A 26 -2.54 -2.06 -21.32
CA ASN A 26 -2.22 -0.85 -22.08
C ASN A 26 -2.08 0.39 -21.19
N ILE A 27 -2.78 0.44 -20.05
CA ILE A 27 -2.78 1.61 -19.14
C ILE A 27 -1.36 1.99 -18.67
N PRO A 28 -0.54 1.08 -18.12
CA PRO A 28 0.83 1.40 -17.69
C PRO A 28 1.71 1.93 -18.83
N ARG A 29 1.61 1.34 -20.02
CA ARG A 29 2.37 1.80 -21.21
C ARG A 29 1.99 3.22 -21.62
N LEU A 30 0.72 3.57 -21.50
CA LEU A 30 0.26 4.94 -21.71
C LEU A 30 0.78 5.87 -20.60
N ALA A 31 0.86 5.39 -19.35
CA ALA A 31 1.44 6.13 -18.23
C ALA A 31 2.93 6.47 -18.47
N GLU A 32 3.70 5.51 -18.99
CA GLU A 32 5.12 5.69 -19.27
C GLU A 32 5.38 6.68 -20.41
N SER A 33 4.53 6.63 -21.45
CA SER A 33 4.73 7.41 -22.68
C SER A 33 4.06 8.79 -22.65
N HIS A 34 2.93 8.92 -21.94
CA HIS A 34 2.08 10.10 -21.93
C HIS A 34 1.46 10.33 -20.53
N PRO A 35 2.27 10.49 -19.48
CA PRO A 35 1.78 10.59 -18.10
C PRO A 35 0.76 11.72 -17.91
N GLU A 36 0.93 12.85 -18.60
CA GLU A 36 0.03 14.00 -18.52
C GLU A 36 -1.43 13.66 -18.87
N VAL A 37 -1.64 12.75 -19.83
CA VAL A 37 -2.98 12.31 -20.25
C VAL A 37 -3.64 11.47 -19.16
N LEU A 38 -2.85 10.64 -18.46
CA LEU A 38 -3.36 9.83 -17.36
C LEU A 38 -3.63 10.68 -16.13
N LEU A 39 -2.74 11.62 -15.81
CA LEU A 39 -2.91 12.50 -14.67
C LEU A 39 -4.20 13.33 -14.76
N CYS A 40 -4.59 13.75 -15.97
CA CYS A 40 -5.88 14.45 -16.18
C CYS A 40 -7.12 13.60 -15.87
N ARG A 41 -7.00 12.27 -15.87
CA ARG A 41 -8.11 11.32 -15.64
C ARG A 41 -7.75 10.26 -14.59
N LEU A 42 -6.83 10.59 -13.69
CA LEU A 42 -6.20 9.60 -12.80
C LEU A 42 -7.23 8.86 -11.96
N ARG A 43 -8.16 9.61 -11.34
CA ARG A 43 -9.24 9.05 -10.52
C ARG A 43 -10.08 8.05 -11.30
N GLU A 44 -10.47 8.37 -12.53
CA GLU A 44 -11.27 7.48 -13.37
C GLU A 44 -10.52 6.19 -13.71
N ILE A 45 -9.23 6.30 -14.06
CA ILE A 45 -8.37 5.16 -14.37
C ILE A 45 -8.22 4.26 -13.15
N CYS A 46 -7.93 4.83 -11.98
CA CYS A 46 -7.81 4.08 -10.73
C CYS A 46 -9.13 3.42 -10.35
N LEU A 47 -10.28 4.10 -10.52
CA LEU A 47 -11.60 3.50 -10.27
C LEU A 47 -11.87 2.30 -11.19
N ALA A 48 -11.59 2.45 -12.49
CA ALA A 48 -11.77 1.36 -13.45
C ALA A 48 -10.83 0.18 -13.17
N ALA A 49 -9.57 0.43 -12.79
CA ALA A 49 -8.65 -0.65 -12.45
C ALA A 49 -9.02 -1.33 -11.12
N THR A 50 -9.40 -0.55 -10.10
CA THR A 50 -9.78 -1.08 -8.77
C THR A 50 -11.07 -1.91 -8.84
N SER A 51 -12.02 -1.59 -9.71
CA SER A 51 -13.22 -2.41 -9.91
C SER A 51 -12.91 -3.82 -10.44
N GLU A 52 -11.76 -4.00 -11.10
CA GLU A 52 -11.33 -5.30 -11.61
C GLU A 52 -10.50 -6.11 -10.61
N VAL A 53 -10.08 -5.54 -9.47
CA VAL A 53 -9.26 -6.25 -8.46
C VAL A 53 -9.99 -7.45 -7.88
N THR A 54 -11.30 -7.37 -7.68
CA THR A 54 -12.11 -8.49 -7.17
C THR A 54 -12.81 -9.29 -8.28
N ASN A 55 -12.32 -9.22 -9.52
CA ASN A 55 -12.93 -9.93 -10.64
C ASN A 55 -12.90 -11.45 -10.42
N LEU A 56 -14.02 -12.13 -10.70
CA LEU A 56 -14.17 -13.59 -10.56
C LEU A 56 -13.16 -14.38 -11.40
N ARG A 57 -12.69 -13.80 -12.50
CA ARG A 57 -11.60 -14.36 -13.29
C ARG A 57 -10.27 -13.90 -12.69
N SER A 58 -9.61 -14.83 -12.00
CA SER A 58 -8.36 -14.60 -11.28
C SER A 58 -7.24 -14.00 -12.15
N LYS A 59 -7.21 -14.28 -13.46
CA LYS A 59 -6.27 -13.64 -14.42
C LYS A 59 -6.55 -12.16 -14.65
N VAL A 60 -7.81 -11.74 -14.62
CA VAL A 60 -8.21 -10.32 -14.74
C VAL A 60 -7.88 -9.60 -13.43
N SER A 61 -8.27 -10.19 -12.30
CA SER A 61 -7.94 -9.69 -10.96
C SER A 61 -6.43 -9.48 -10.77
N CYS A 62 -5.62 -10.48 -11.08
CA CYS A 62 -4.17 -10.37 -11.01
C CYS A 62 -3.62 -9.28 -11.95
N SER A 63 -4.15 -9.18 -13.18
CA SER A 63 -3.76 -8.11 -14.10
C SER A 63 -4.07 -6.73 -13.54
N ALA A 64 -5.23 -6.54 -12.91
CA ALA A 64 -5.62 -5.26 -12.31
C ALA A 64 -4.72 -4.87 -11.14
N ILE A 65 -4.39 -5.84 -10.28
CA ILE A 65 -3.46 -5.65 -9.18
C ILE A 65 -2.09 -5.21 -9.69
N VAL A 66 -1.53 -5.91 -10.68
CA VAL A 66 -0.24 -5.57 -11.27
C VAL A 66 -0.26 -4.19 -11.92
N THR A 67 -1.31 -3.88 -12.69
CA THR A 67 -1.49 -2.54 -13.29
C THR A 67 -1.47 -1.44 -12.24
N LEU A 68 -2.13 -1.61 -11.09
CA LEU A 68 -2.11 -0.64 -10.00
C LEU A 68 -0.71 -0.49 -9.37
N GLY A 69 0.03 -1.59 -9.21
CA GLY A 69 1.43 -1.57 -8.79
C GLY A 69 2.32 -0.79 -9.75
N GLU A 70 2.20 -1.05 -11.05
CA GLU A 70 2.95 -0.35 -12.10
C GLU A 70 2.63 1.16 -12.11
N LEU A 71 1.37 1.53 -11.94
CA LEU A 71 0.98 2.94 -11.83
C LEU A 71 1.63 3.64 -10.64
N PHE A 72 1.77 2.98 -9.48
CA PHE A 72 2.56 3.54 -8.37
C PHE A 72 4.02 3.77 -8.76
N ALA A 73 4.65 2.81 -9.44
CA ALA A 73 6.05 2.93 -9.86
C ALA A 73 6.27 4.03 -10.90
N ILE A 74 5.34 4.20 -11.84
CA ILE A 74 5.44 5.14 -12.95
C ILE A 74 5.10 6.57 -12.49
N LEU A 75 3.94 6.75 -11.84
CA LEU A 75 3.40 8.07 -11.49
C LEU A 75 3.82 8.56 -10.09
N LYS A 76 4.33 7.66 -9.24
CA LYS A 76 4.98 8.00 -7.95
C LYS A 76 4.10 8.88 -7.07
N LYS A 77 4.59 10.04 -6.63
CA LYS A 77 3.87 10.99 -5.77
C LYS A 77 2.56 11.50 -6.37
N ASP A 78 2.38 11.43 -7.68
CA ASP A 78 1.13 11.85 -8.30
C ASP A 78 -0.01 10.85 -8.01
N MET A 79 0.32 9.63 -7.57
CA MET A 79 -0.64 8.65 -7.05
C MET A 79 -1.03 8.88 -5.58
N ASP A 80 -0.49 9.90 -4.90
CA ASP A 80 -0.77 10.15 -3.48
C ASP A 80 -2.29 10.29 -3.21
N SER A 81 -3.04 10.94 -4.10
CA SER A 81 -4.50 11.10 -3.94
C SER A 81 -5.24 9.77 -3.97
N GLU A 82 -4.81 8.84 -4.82
CA GLU A 82 -5.48 7.56 -5.06
C GLU A 82 -4.97 6.42 -4.17
N ALA A 83 -3.82 6.59 -3.52
CA ALA A 83 -3.15 5.54 -2.75
C ALA A 83 -4.06 4.87 -1.70
N ASP A 84 -4.94 5.64 -1.04
CA ASP A 84 -5.83 5.12 -0.01
C ASP A 84 -6.95 4.24 -0.58
N GLU A 85 -7.54 4.63 -1.72
CA GLU A 85 -8.56 3.86 -2.44
C GLU A 85 -7.96 2.57 -3.00
N VAL A 86 -6.81 2.67 -3.64
CA VAL A 86 -6.12 1.52 -4.22
C VAL A 86 -5.72 0.53 -3.12
N ALA A 87 -5.14 1.00 -2.01
CA ALA A 87 -4.81 0.13 -0.89
C ALA A 87 -6.04 -0.51 -0.24
N ALA A 88 -7.20 0.16 -0.24
CA ALA A 88 -8.44 -0.39 0.30
C ALA A 88 -8.87 -1.68 -0.38
N VAL A 89 -8.63 -1.81 -1.70
CA VAL A 89 -8.94 -3.03 -2.45
C VAL A 89 -7.78 -4.02 -2.48
N LEU A 90 -6.51 -3.57 -2.43
CA LEU A 90 -5.35 -4.47 -2.46
C LEU A 90 -5.11 -5.21 -1.14
N LEU A 91 -5.28 -4.53 0.00
CA LEU A 91 -5.01 -5.13 1.32
C LEU A 91 -5.84 -6.40 1.58
N PRO A 92 -7.16 -6.46 1.29
CA PRO A 92 -7.93 -7.70 1.41
C PRO A 92 -7.44 -8.86 0.53
N MET A 93 -6.84 -8.57 -0.63
CA MET A 93 -6.34 -9.61 -1.55
C MET A 93 -5.13 -10.35 -1.00
N VAL A 94 -4.43 -9.79 -0.01
CA VAL A 94 -3.30 -10.44 0.67
C VAL A 94 -3.73 -11.64 1.51
N TRP A 95 -5.01 -11.74 1.91
CA TRP A 95 -5.48 -12.84 2.77
C TRP A 95 -6.54 -13.74 2.12
N ASN A 96 -7.44 -13.18 1.28
CA ASN A 96 -8.61 -13.90 0.77
C ASN A 96 -8.48 -14.32 -0.70
N SER A 97 -7.31 -14.81 -1.11
CA SER A 97 -7.06 -15.07 -2.53
C SER A 97 -6.08 -16.21 -2.77
N PRO A 98 -6.02 -16.78 -3.99
CA PRO A 98 -4.95 -17.69 -4.38
C PRO A 98 -3.57 -17.07 -4.14
N GLU A 99 -2.57 -17.90 -3.82
CA GLU A 99 -1.22 -17.47 -3.44
C GLU A 99 -0.58 -16.49 -4.44
N PHE A 100 -0.75 -16.72 -5.75
CA PHE A 100 -0.21 -15.83 -6.77
C PHE A 100 -0.84 -14.43 -6.75
N ILE A 101 -2.14 -14.32 -6.39
CA ILE A 101 -2.82 -13.03 -6.21
C ILE A 101 -2.36 -12.37 -4.92
N GLN A 102 -2.22 -13.13 -3.83
CA GLN A 102 -1.65 -12.60 -2.58
C GLN A 102 -0.27 -11.99 -2.83
N LYS A 103 0.59 -12.72 -3.56
CA LYS A 103 1.94 -12.25 -3.94
C LYS A 103 1.88 -10.97 -4.79
N ALA A 104 1.03 -10.93 -5.81
CA ALA A 104 0.85 -9.74 -6.64
C ALA A 104 0.36 -8.53 -5.83
N ALA A 105 -0.57 -8.75 -4.89
CA ALA A 105 -1.10 -7.70 -4.02
C ALA A 105 -0.02 -7.16 -3.06
N CYS A 106 0.73 -8.05 -2.40
CA CYS A 106 1.87 -7.66 -1.57
C CYS A 106 2.92 -6.87 -2.36
N GLN A 107 3.26 -7.32 -3.56
CA GLN A 107 4.23 -6.63 -4.43
C GLN A 107 3.73 -5.23 -4.84
N SER A 108 2.45 -5.10 -5.19
CA SER A 108 1.85 -3.82 -5.59
C SER A 108 1.76 -2.84 -4.42
N LEU A 109 1.48 -3.33 -3.21
CA LEU A 109 1.57 -2.53 -1.97
C LEU A 109 3.02 -2.13 -1.66
N GLY A 110 4.00 -2.99 -1.96
CA GLY A 110 5.42 -2.64 -1.90
C GLY A 110 5.78 -1.50 -2.86
N MET A 111 5.34 -1.60 -4.12
CA MET A 111 5.53 -0.53 -5.12
C MET A 111 4.90 0.79 -4.68
N MET A 112 3.72 0.76 -4.05
CA MET A 112 3.12 1.94 -3.42
C MET A 112 4.09 2.55 -2.41
N VAL A 113 4.53 1.78 -1.41
CA VAL A 113 5.40 2.24 -0.32
C VAL A 113 6.73 2.80 -0.82
N GLU A 114 7.28 2.24 -1.89
CA GLU A 114 8.53 2.68 -2.49
C GLU A 114 8.43 4.02 -3.22
N ASN A 115 7.27 4.34 -3.81
CA ASN A 115 7.13 5.38 -4.83
C ASN A 115 6.20 6.55 -4.48
N VAL A 116 5.19 6.35 -3.63
CA VAL A 116 4.38 7.45 -3.10
C VAL A 116 5.15 8.22 -2.03
N THR A 117 4.64 9.36 -1.57
CA THR A 117 5.35 10.09 -0.50
C THR A 117 5.39 9.24 0.79
N PRO A 118 6.50 9.25 1.56
CA PRO A 118 6.59 8.46 2.79
C PRO A 118 5.48 8.79 3.80
N ALA A 119 5.11 10.07 3.87
CA ALA A 119 3.99 10.55 4.67
C ALA A 119 2.66 9.87 4.28
N ARG A 120 2.42 9.69 2.98
CA ARG A 120 1.22 9.03 2.46
C ARG A 120 1.26 7.52 2.70
N ALA A 121 2.37 6.87 2.38
CA ALA A 121 2.56 5.43 2.61
C ALA A 121 2.34 5.07 4.09
N MET A 122 2.96 5.80 5.03
CA MET A 122 2.76 5.58 6.47
C MET A 122 1.30 5.71 6.86
N THR A 123 0.62 6.78 6.42
CA THR A 123 -0.79 6.98 6.75
C THR A 123 -1.64 5.81 6.24
N VAL A 124 -1.45 5.36 5.00
CA VAL A 124 -2.23 4.22 4.45
C VAL A 124 -1.97 2.94 5.26
N LEU A 125 -0.71 2.61 5.54
CA LEU A 125 -0.34 1.40 6.28
C LEU A 125 -0.86 1.42 7.73
N MET A 126 -0.71 2.55 8.44
CA MET A 126 -1.16 2.69 9.82
C MET A 126 -2.69 2.70 9.94
N ASP A 127 -3.39 3.23 8.95
CA ASP A 127 -4.83 3.48 9.05
C ASP A 127 -5.65 2.29 8.55
N ARG A 128 -5.13 1.54 7.56
CA ARG A 128 -5.82 0.39 6.96
C ARG A 128 -5.15 -0.94 7.24
N GLY A 129 -3.82 -0.99 7.07
CA GLY A 129 -3.06 -2.23 7.17
C GLY A 129 -2.96 -2.76 8.60
N VAL A 130 -2.36 -1.96 9.48
CA VAL A 130 -2.12 -2.32 10.89
C VAL A 130 -3.43 -2.55 11.64
N LYS A 131 -4.48 -1.78 11.34
CA LYS A 131 -5.80 -1.90 11.98
C LYS A 131 -6.65 -3.06 11.44
N SER A 132 -6.14 -3.83 10.49
CA SER A 132 -6.91 -4.92 9.89
C SER A 132 -7.20 -6.05 10.89
N ARG A 133 -8.41 -6.61 10.85
CA ARG A 133 -8.75 -7.82 11.62
C ARG A 133 -7.99 -9.06 11.15
N TYR A 134 -7.48 -9.04 9.91
CA TYR A 134 -6.84 -10.19 9.28
C TYR A 134 -5.33 -10.19 9.52
N ILE A 135 -4.83 -11.29 10.07
CA ILE A 135 -3.43 -11.46 10.47
C ILE A 135 -2.48 -11.23 9.29
N GLN A 136 -2.77 -11.80 8.13
CA GLN A 136 -1.93 -11.70 6.94
C GLN A 136 -1.79 -10.25 6.44
N VAL A 137 -2.87 -9.46 6.57
CA VAL A 137 -2.87 -8.04 6.20
C VAL A 137 -2.03 -7.24 7.19
N ARG A 138 -2.20 -7.47 8.50
CA ARG A 138 -1.38 -6.80 9.52
C ARG A 138 0.10 -7.15 9.36
N LYS A 139 0.42 -8.42 9.07
CA LYS A 139 1.78 -8.88 8.80
C LYS A 139 2.41 -8.12 7.63
N CYS A 140 1.74 -8.11 6.48
CA CYS A 140 2.21 -7.39 5.29
C CYS A 140 2.39 -5.90 5.56
N ALA A 141 1.43 -5.26 6.25
CA ALA A 141 1.53 -3.85 6.58
C ALA A 141 2.67 -3.54 7.56
N ALA A 142 2.91 -4.41 8.55
CA ALA A 142 4.00 -4.25 9.51
C ALA A 142 5.36 -4.39 8.83
N GLU A 143 5.53 -5.39 7.96
CA GLU A 143 6.76 -5.58 7.17
C GLU A 143 7.07 -4.37 6.29
N LEU A 144 6.07 -3.88 5.54
CA LEU A 144 6.21 -2.70 4.68
C LEU A 144 6.48 -1.41 5.47
N LEU A 145 5.82 -1.26 6.64
CA LEU A 145 6.03 -0.10 7.50
C LEU A 145 7.44 -0.09 8.09
N LEU A 146 7.97 -1.26 8.48
CA LEU A 146 9.33 -1.39 9.01
C LEU A 146 10.34 -1.00 7.94
N SER A 147 10.21 -1.54 6.73
CA SER A 147 11.09 -1.19 5.60
C SER A 147 11.07 0.32 5.30
N LEU A 148 9.90 0.97 5.35
CA LEU A 148 9.78 2.41 5.17
C LEU A 148 10.47 3.19 6.30
N MET A 149 10.32 2.73 7.55
CA MET A 149 10.98 3.33 8.71
C MET A 149 12.51 3.23 8.60
N GLU A 150 13.04 2.05 8.25
CA GLU A 150 14.47 1.82 8.01
C GLU A 150 15.01 2.77 6.94
N LYS A 151 14.30 2.90 5.81
CA LYS A 151 14.68 3.79 4.70
C LYS A 151 14.70 5.26 5.10
N MET A 152 13.77 5.69 5.95
CA MET A 152 13.72 7.08 6.42
C MET A 152 14.75 7.37 7.52
N GLY A 153 14.99 6.40 8.41
CA GLY A 153 15.83 6.55 9.58
C GLY A 153 15.16 7.30 10.73
N VAL A 154 15.44 6.86 11.97
CA VAL A 154 14.79 7.34 13.20
C VAL A 154 14.84 8.86 13.39
N THR A 155 15.94 9.51 13.03
CA THR A 155 16.09 10.97 13.19
C THR A 155 15.09 11.74 12.32
N LYS A 156 14.88 11.32 11.06
CA LYS A 156 13.88 11.94 10.18
C LYS A 156 12.47 11.66 10.68
N LEU A 157 12.20 10.42 11.10
CA LEU A 157 10.90 10.01 11.65
C LEU A 157 10.50 10.88 12.84
N ALA A 158 11.44 11.15 13.75
CA ALA A 158 11.22 11.97 14.95
C ALA A 158 10.82 13.40 14.62
N GLY A 159 11.28 13.94 13.49
CA GLY A 159 10.93 15.27 13.00
C GLY A 159 9.55 15.36 12.33
N THR A 160 8.88 14.24 12.08
CA THR A 160 7.58 14.26 11.39
C THR A 160 6.40 14.52 12.35
N PRO A 161 5.29 15.07 11.85
CA PRO A 161 4.04 15.16 12.62
C PRO A 161 3.44 13.80 13.02
N ARG A 162 3.95 12.70 12.45
CA ARG A 162 3.43 11.34 12.67
C ARG A 162 4.19 10.59 13.77
N ALA A 163 5.22 11.17 14.37
CA ALA A 163 6.10 10.49 15.33
C ALA A 163 5.34 9.83 16.49
N GLU A 164 4.43 10.56 17.15
CA GLU A 164 3.63 10.01 18.26
C GLU A 164 2.78 8.82 17.82
N ARG A 165 2.03 8.98 16.73
CA ARG A 165 1.21 7.90 16.16
C ARG A 165 2.04 6.68 15.75
N LEU A 166 3.24 6.91 15.19
CA LEU A 166 4.14 5.84 14.80
C LEU A 166 4.65 5.05 16.01
N ALA A 167 4.96 5.73 17.13
CA ALA A 167 5.34 5.07 18.37
C ALA A 167 4.22 4.18 18.91
N GLN A 168 2.98 4.69 18.93
CA GLN A 168 1.80 3.91 19.35
C GLN A 168 1.56 2.69 18.45
N VAL A 169 1.69 2.86 17.13
CA VAL A 169 1.56 1.77 16.15
C VAL A 169 2.65 0.72 16.35
N ALA A 170 3.90 1.13 16.51
CA ALA A 170 5.02 0.21 16.75
C ALA A 170 4.82 -0.59 18.05
N GLY A 171 4.41 0.08 19.15
CA GLY A 171 4.07 -0.57 20.42
C GLY A 171 2.93 -1.57 20.29
N THR A 172 1.87 -1.20 19.55
CA THR A 172 0.73 -2.10 19.27
C THR A 172 1.17 -3.34 18.49
N LEU A 173 1.95 -3.14 17.42
CA LEU A 173 2.46 -4.25 16.60
C LEU A 173 3.39 -5.17 17.41
N ALA A 174 4.23 -4.62 18.29
CA ALA A 174 5.14 -5.40 19.13
C ALA A 174 4.41 -6.37 20.08
N GLN A 175 3.12 -6.13 20.35
CA GLN A 175 2.24 -6.95 21.19
C GLN A 175 1.20 -7.76 20.38
N ASP A 176 1.26 -7.80 19.04
CA ASP A 176 0.31 -8.54 18.20
C ASP A 176 0.20 -10.03 18.59
N CYS A 177 -0.92 -10.70 18.32
CA CYS A 177 -1.03 -12.14 18.60
C CYS A 177 -0.20 -13.00 17.62
N HIS A 178 0.10 -12.49 16.42
CA HIS A 178 0.87 -13.20 15.40
C HIS A 178 2.38 -12.97 15.55
N LYS A 179 3.17 -14.06 15.49
CA LYS A 179 4.62 -14.04 15.75
C LYS A 179 5.39 -13.10 14.83
N ASP A 180 5.19 -13.19 13.52
CA ASP A 180 5.94 -12.36 12.57
C ASP A 180 5.55 -10.88 12.70
N THR A 181 4.26 -10.62 12.93
CA THR A 181 3.75 -9.25 13.11
C THR A 181 4.35 -8.62 14.36
N ARG A 182 4.43 -9.37 15.47
CA ARG A 182 5.18 -8.96 16.67
C ARG A 182 6.62 -8.67 16.38
N HIS A 183 7.28 -9.57 15.66
CA HIS A 183 8.70 -9.43 15.36
C HIS A 183 8.97 -8.10 14.62
N TYR A 184 8.20 -7.77 13.58
CA TYR A 184 8.34 -6.49 12.89
C TYR A 184 8.07 -5.31 13.82
N GLY A 185 7.03 -5.37 14.67
CA GLY A 185 6.76 -4.32 15.65
C GLY A 185 7.88 -4.14 16.68
N GLN A 186 8.49 -5.23 17.14
CA GLN A 186 9.63 -5.20 18.06
C GLN A 186 10.87 -4.57 17.43
N GLU A 187 11.17 -4.87 16.16
CA GLU A 187 12.26 -4.21 15.44
C GLU A 187 11.99 -2.71 15.22
N MET A 188 10.73 -2.32 14.95
CA MET A 188 10.35 -0.91 14.92
C MET A 188 10.61 -0.25 16.28
N VAL A 189 10.12 -0.82 17.38
CA VAL A 189 10.32 -0.27 18.74
C VAL A 189 11.81 -0.13 19.05
N LYS A 190 12.61 -1.16 18.77
CA LYS A 190 14.07 -1.13 18.95
C LYS A 190 14.72 0.03 18.21
N MET A 191 14.37 0.24 16.94
CA MET A 191 14.87 1.37 16.16
C MET A 191 14.42 2.73 16.75
N LEU A 192 13.17 2.82 17.19
CA LEU A 192 12.63 4.04 17.79
C LEU A 192 13.34 4.39 19.12
N LEU A 193 13.76 3.38 19.90
CA LEU A 193 14.52 3.57 21.13
C LEU A 193 15.89 4.23 20.91
N ASP A 194 16.44 4.29 19.69
CA ASP A 194 17.69 5.01 19.42
C ASP A 194 17.52 6.54 19.41
N ASN A 195 16.31 7.06 19.66
CA ASN A 195 16.03 8.49 19.68
C ASN A 195 15.27 8.92 20.95
N GLN A 196 15.78 9.96 21.64
CA GLN A 196 15.24 10.40 22.93
C GLN A 196 13.78 10.86 22.88
N LYS A 197 13.31 11.44 21.76
CA LYS A 197 11.90 11.84 21.62
C LYS A 197 11.01 10.60 21.61
N PHE A 198 11.40 9.59 20.84
CA PHE A 198 10.64 8.35 20.73
C PHE A 198 10.67 7.51 22.01
N LYS A 199 11.80 7.47 22.75
CA LYS A 199 11.83 6.86 24.09
C LYS A 199 10.72 7.40 24.99
N LYS A 200 10.63 8.73 25.11
CA LYS A 200 9.57 9.39 25.91
C LYS A 200 8.17 9.05 25.41
N LEU A 201 7.95 9.02 24.10
CA LEU A 201 6.65 8.68 23.52
C LEU A 201 6.25 7.23 23.78
N LEU A 202 7.21 6.29 23.71
CA LEU A 202 6.98 4.88 24.00
C LEU A 202 6.69 4.66 25.49
N GLU A 203 7.45 5.29 26.38
CA GLU A 203 7.23 5.26 27.84
C GLU A 203 5.85 5.80 28.22
N GLN A 204 5.36 6.84 27.53
CA GLN A 204 4.01 7.40 27.77
C GLN A 204 2.89 6.49 27.26
N SER A 205 3.16 5.67 26.25
CA SER A 205 2.17 4.76 25.65
C SER A 205 2.08 3.41 26.34
N LEU A 206 3.12 3.00 27.08
CA LEU A 206 3.15 1.76 27.85
C LEU A 206 2.52 2.04 29.23
N SER A 207 1.43 1.35 29.57
CA SER A 207 0.87 1.45 30.91
C SER A 207 1.81 0.76 31.92
N PRO A 208 1.83 1.16 33.20
CA PRO A 208 2.68 0.52 34.22
C PRO A 208 2.41 -0.98 34.44
N HIS A 209 1.35 -1.55 33.86
CA HIS A 209 0.99 -2.96 34.01
C HIS A 209 1.74 -3.91 33.06
N ASP A 210 2.53 -3.39 32.12
CA ASP A 210 3.29 -4.17 31.14
C ASP A 210 4.82 -4.16 31.39
N LEU A 211 5.26 -3.76 32.60
CA LEU A 211 6.65 -3.80 33.07
C LEU A 211 6.87 -4.89 34.13
#